data_AF-A0A959TLM5-F1
#
_entry.id   AF-A0A959TLM5-F1
#
_cell.length_a   1.000
_cell.length_b   1.000
_cell.length_c   1.000
_cell.angle_alpha   90.00
_cell.angle_beta   90.00
_cell.angle_gamma   90.00
#
_symmetry.space_group_name_H-M   'P 1'
#
loop_
_entity.id
_entity.type
_entity.pdbx_description
1 polymer ?
#
loop_
_entity_poly.entity_id
_entity_poly.type
_entity_poly.pdbx_seq_one_letter_code
_entity_poly.pdbx_strand_id
1 'polypeptide(L)'
;VLKQMATNAKKVEIYEDGSDTPSRIWYVGSSTPDQMGTYMLLEKPGEGRSSQPFVMGMSGFTGHLSSRFQSDLDEWRSSVVFAYPDVSRLAEVEVRHPYDPAASFRVEQSATGELALFDAAGGPVPAFDTVAVQDLVLQFRDLHFEGFERKLSGPQRDSIMNSLPARVVRVRDREGNEQEQSFFVKAPYPGETNLEGELIQQDLDRMYTVVQDTSLVLVQRHLFDRIVPALDDLR
;
A
#
# COMPACT_ATOMS: atom_id res chain seq x y z
N VAL A 1 -6.97 35.27 -2.09
CA VAL A 1 -5.61 34.67 -2.17
C VAL A 1 -4.86 34.78 -0.85
N LEU A 2 -4.35 35.94 -0.39
CA LEU A 2 -3.53 36.02 0.83
C LEU A 2 -4.19 35.41 2.09
N LYS A 3 -5.47 35.67 2.35
CA LYS A 3 -6.21 35.05 3.47
C LYS A 3 -6.26 33.51 3.36
N GLN A 4 -6.46 32.97 2.16
CA GLN A 4 -6.47 31.51 1.93
C GLN A 4 -5.07 30.91 2.09
N MET A 5 -4.04 31.61 1.60
CA MET A 5 -2.65 31.18 1.77
C MET A 5 -2.22 31.16 3.24
N ALA A 6 -2.69 32.10 4.06
CA ALA A 6 -2.40 32.11 5.49
C ALA A 6 -2.92 30.86 6.22
N THR A 7 -3.95 30.19 5.68
CA THR A 7 -4.54 28.99 6.28
C THR A 7 -4.07 27.70 5.62
N ASN A 8 -3.92 27.69 4.30
CA ASN A 8 -3.78 26.46 3.51
C ASN A 8 -2.45 26.35 2.76
N ALA A 9 -1.56 27.35 2.82
CA ALA A 9 -0.31 27.27 2.08
C ALA A 9 0.64 26.24 2.70
N LYS A 10 1.35 25.51 1.84
CA LYS A 10 2.47 24.68 2.23
C LYS A 10 3.70 25.58 2.40
N LYS A 11 4.31 25.59 3.59
CA LYS A 11 5.55 26.30 3.86
C LYS A 11 6.73 25.44 3.42
N VAL A 12 7.58 25.98 2.55
CA VAL A 12 8.76 25.31 2.01
C VAL A 12 9.98 26.14 2.38
N GLU A 13 10.85 25.58 3.20
CA GLU A 13 12.08 26.22 3.68
C GLU A 13 13.27 25.63 2.93
N ILE A 14 14.11 26.49 2.36
CA ILE A 14 15.30 26.11 1.61
C ILE A 14 16.52 26.48 2.45
N TYR A 15 17.30 25.48 2.83
CA TYR A 15 18.53 25.62 3.58
C TYR A 15 19.72 25.41 2.65
N GLU A 16 20.69 26.30 2.70
CA GLU A 16 21.90 26.28 1.87
C GLU A 16 23.12 26.25 2.79
N ASP A 17 24.20 25.61 2.33
CA ASP A 17 25.52 25.60 2.98
C ASP A 17 25.52 25.12 4.45
N GLY A 18 24.58 24.25 4.83
CA GLY A 18 24.47 23.70 6.19
C GLY A 18 24.02 24.72 7.25
N SER A 19 23.44 25.85 6.83
CA SER A 19 22.86 26.85 7.74
C SER A 19 21.64 26.32 8.48
N ASP A 20 21.49 26.69 9.76
CA ASP A 20 20.26 26.48 10.56
C ASP A 20 19.15 27.49 10.23
N THR A 21 19.46 28.52 9.44
CA THR A 21 18.48 29.50 8.96
C THR A 21 18.24 29.32 7.46
N PRO A 22 16.98 29.27 6.99
CA PRO A 22 16.70 29.09 5.57
C PRO A 22 17.11 30.34 4.79
N SER A 23 17.66 30.16 3.59
CA SER A 23 17.96 31.29 2.69
C SER A 23 16.69 31.83 2.02
N ARG A 24 15.68 30.97 1.82
CA ARG A 24 14.38 31.31 1.22
C ARG A 24 13.26 30.49 1.83
N ILE A 25 12.11 31.13 2.01
CA ILE A 25 10.87 30.50 2.44
C ILE A 25 9.81 30.78 1.39
N TRP A 26 9.24 29.72 0.81
CA TRP A 26 8.11 29.80 -0.10
C TRP A 26 6.83 29.36 0.60
N TYR A 27 5.79 30.19 0.50
CA TYR A 27 4.43 29.77 0.84
C TYR A 27 3.73 29.38 -0.45
N VAL A 28 3.56 28.08 -0.67
CA VAL A 28 2.92 27.50 -1.86
C VAL A 28 1.42 27.47 -1.63
N GLY A 29 0.68 28.31 -2.35
CA GLY A 29 -0.77 28.43 -2.26
C GLY A 29 -1.53 27.54 -3.24
N SER A 30 -2.76 27.94 -3.54
CA SER A 30 -3.64 27.23 -4.47
C SER A 30 -3.27 27.48 -5.93
N SER A 31 -3.83 26.64 -6.80
CA SER A 31 -3.83 26.84 -8.24
C SER A 31 -4.55 28.13 -8.62
N THR A 32 -4.18 28.70 -9.77
CA THR A 32 -4.95 29.76 -10.43
C THR A 32 -6.30 29.22 -10.93
N PRO A 33 -7.31 30.07 -11.18
CA PRO A 33 -8.62 29.61 -11.66
C PRO A 33 -8.58 28.81 -12.97
N ASP A 34 -7.64 29.13 -13.86
CA ASP A 34 -7.37 28.41 -15.11
C ASP A 34 -6.52 27.14 -14.92
N GLN A 35 -6.09 26.85 -13.69
CA GLN A 35 -5.20 25.75 -13.30
C GLN A 35 -3.81 25.76 -13.95
N MET A 36 -3.41 26.84 -14.61
CA MET A 36 -2.14 26.94 -15.35
C MET A 36 -0.97 27.50 -14.53
N GLY A 37 -1.18 27.85 -13.27
CA GLY A 37 -0.14 28.34 -12.37
C GLY A 37 -0.50 28.16 -10.91
N THR A 38 0.38 28.63 -10.02
CA THR A 38 0.21 28.53 -8.57
C THR A 38 0.54 29.86 -7.90
N TYR A 39 -0.32 30.31 -7.01
CA TYR A 39 -0.01 31.48 -6.20
C TYR A 39 1.06 31.11 -5.18
N MET A 40 2.24 31.73 -5.26
CA MET A 40 3.33 31.53 -4.30
C MET A 40 3.81 32.87 -3.75
N LEU A 41 4.23 32.87 -2.48
CA LEU A 41 4.73 34.05 -1.79
C LEU A 41 6.16 33.76 -1.29
N LEU A 42 7.10 34.63 -1.64
CA LEU A 42 8.49 34.53 -1.20
C LEU A 42 8.70 35.34 0.08
N GLU A 43 9.42 34.74 1.02
CA GLU A 43 10.03 35.39 2.16
C GLU A 43 11.53 35.09 2.18
N LYS A 44 12.33 36.12 2.42
CA LYS A 44 13.78 36.00 2.60
C LYS A 44 14.12 36.45 4.01
N PRO A 45 14.60 35.56 4.90
CA PRO A 45 14.97 35.96 6.26
C PRO A 45 15.95 37.14 6.27
N GLY A 46 15.71 38.11 7.15
CA GLY A 46 16.50 39.35 7.23
C GLY A 46 16.11 40.44 6.22
N GLU A 47 15.54 40.10 5.07
CA GLU A 47 15.03 41.09 4.09
C GLU A 47 13.52 41.33 4.22
N GLY A 48 12.78 40.28 4.60
CA GLY A 48 11.33 40.30 4.79
C GLY A 48 10.55 39.50 3.75
N ARG A 49 9.22 39.59 3.89
CA ARG A 49 8.25 38.89 3.06
C ARG A 49 7.75 39.79 1.95
N SER A 50 7.55 39.21 0.76
CA SER A 50 6.92 39.89 -0.37
C SER A 50 5.56 40.48 0.02
N SER A 51 5.22 41.66 -0.50
CA SER A 51 3.96 42.34 -0.20
C SER A 51 2.74 41.66 -0.81
N GLN A 52 2.94 40.89 -1.89
CA GLN A 52 1.89 40.20 -2.63
C GLN A 52 2.39 38.86 -3.20
N PRO A 53 1.49 37.87 -3.39
CA PRO A 53 1.85 36.61 -4.03
C PRO A 53 2.01 36.79 -5.53
N PHE A 54 2.80 35.92 -6.15
CA PHE A 54 3.03 35.86 -7.58
C PHE A 54 2.46 34.57 -8.15
N VAL A 55 2.00 34.61 -9.40
CA VAL A 55 1.65 33.39 -10.13
C VAL A 55 2.93 32.76 -10.64
N MET A 56 3.24 31.57 -10.17
CA MET A 56 4.42 30.81 -10.56
C MET A 56 4.03 29.63 -11.42
N GLY A 57 4.88 29.35 -12.41
CA GLY A 57 4.81 28.19 -13.29
C GLY A 57 6.20 27.58 -13.45
N MET A 58 6.28 26.47 -14.18
CA MET A 58 7.52 25.77 -14.47
C MET A 58 7.67 25.66 -15.98
N SER A 59 8.85 26.02 -16.51
CA SER A 59 9.12 25.90 -17.95
C SER A 59 8.93 24.45 -18.40
N GLY A 60 8.23 24.25 -19.53
CA GLY A 60 7.91 22.91 -20.03
C GLY A 60 6.79 22.19 -19.28
N PHE A 61 6.12 22.83 -18.33
CA PHE A 61 4.99 22.25 -17.59
C PHE A 61 3.77 23.16 -17.64
N THR A 62 2.66 22.62 -18.11
CA THR A 62 1.36 23.29 -18.12
C THR A 62 0.50 22.76 -16.98
N GLY A 63 0.37 23.56 -15.92
CA GLY A 63 -0.41 23.18 -14.75
C GLY A 63 0.03 23.94 -13.50
N HIS A 64 -0.47 23.51 -12.34
CA HIS A 64 -0.11 24.04 -11.05
C HIS A 64 0.97 23.19 -10.35
N LEU A 65 1.74 23.82 -9.46
CA LEU A 65 2.90 23.23 -8.80
C LEU A 65 2.58 22.64 -7.43
N SER A 66 1.41 22.88 -6.85
CA SER A 66 1.08 22.50 -5.46
C SER A 66 1.18 20.99 -5.18
N SER A 67 1.00 20.14 -6.18
CA SER A 67 1.18 18.68 -6.09
C SER A 67 2.63 18.25 -5.88
N ARG A 68 3.60 19.06 -6.32
CA ARG A 68 5.04 18.78 -6.15
C ARG A 68 5.56 19.05 -4.75
N PHE A 69 4.76 19.72 -3.92
CA PHE A 69 5.11 20.05 -2.53
C PHE A 69 4.27 19.20 -1.57
N GLN A 70 4.25 17.88 -1.73
CA GLN A 70 3.42 17.02 -0.89
C GLN A 70 3.97 16.91 0.53
N SER A 71 3.11 17.19 1.51
CA SER A 71 3.44 17.16 2.93
C SER A 71 2.67 16.07 3.69
N ASP A 72 1.89 15.26 2.97
CA ASP A 72 1.21 14.10 3.54
C ASP A 72 2.22 12.98 3.75
N LEU A 73 2.46 12.61 5.01
CA LEU A 73 3.44 11.58 5.38
C LEU A 73 3.13 10.22 4.76
N ASP A 74 1.85 9.90 4.54
CA ASP A 74 1.46 8.60 4.01
C ASP A 74 1.97 8.38 2.58
N GLU A 75 2.13 9.44 1.78
CA GLU A 75 2.70 9.40 0.42
C GLU A 75 4.21 9.16 0.40
N TRP A 76 4.90 9.40 1.53
CA TRP A 76 6.34 9.18 1.66
C TRP A 76 6.67 7.80 2.24
N ARG A 77 5.68 7.10 2.81
CA ARG A 77 5.89 5.78 3.42
C ARG A 77 5.99 4.71 2.34
N SER A 78 6.85 3.72 2.59
CA SER A 78 6.94 2.54 1.73
C SER A 78 5.58 1.86 1.65
N SER A 79 5.14 1.57 0.43
CA SER A 79 3.91 0.82 0.16
C SER A 79 4.10 -0.69 0.14
N VAL A 80 5.31 -1.19 0.39
CA VAL A 80 5.65 -2.62 0.31
C VAL A 80 4.87 -3.42 1.36
N VAL A 81 4.23 -4.50 0.91
CA VAL A 81 3.71 -5.59 1.75
C VAL A 81 4.67 -6.77 1.67
N PHE A 82 4.97 -7.28 0.48
CA PHE A 82 6.02 -8.30 0.26
C PHE A 82 6.97 -7.83 -0.83
N ALA A 83 8.27 -7.99 -0.61
CA ALA A 83 9.29 -7.66 -1.60
C ALA A 83 10.43 -8.68 -1.55
N TYR A 84 10.31 -9.73 -2.34
CA TYR A 84 11.37 -10.72 -2.56
C TYR A 84 11.83 -10.68 -4.02
N PRO A 85 12.65 -9.68 -4.44
CA PRO A 85 13.04 -9.48 -5.84
C PRO A 85 13.65 -10.73 -6.49
N ASP A 86 14.35 -11.53 -5.69
CA ASP A 86 14.88 -12.84 -6.04
C ASP A 86 14.09 -13.92 -5.28
N VAL A 87 13.00 -14.39 -5.90
CA VAL A 87 12.12 -15.41 -5.30
C VAL A 87 12.82 -16.75 -5.09
N SER A 88 13.97 -17.00 -5.72
CA SER A 88 14.75 -18.22 -5.47
C SER A 88 15.29 -18.28 -4.03
N ARG A 89 15.30 -17.15 -3.31
CA ARG A 89 15.66 -17.07 -1.88
C ARG A 89 14.50 -17.41 -0.96
N LEU A 90 13.29 -17.59 -1.48
CA LEU A 90 12.19 -18.12 -0.70
C LEU A 90 12.40 -19.61 -0.46
N ALA A 91 12.21 -20.02 0.80
CA ALA A 91 12.27 -21.41 1.19
C ALA A 91 10.85 -22.00 1.33
N GLU A 92 9.92 -21.20 1.85
CA GLU A 92 8.59 -21.67 2.23
C GLU A 92 7.54 -20.55 2.04
N VAL A 93 6.38 -20.92 1.51
CA VAL A 93 5.16 -20.10 1.50
C VAL A 93 4.03 -20.93 2.09
N GLU A 94 3.44 -20.45 3.17
CA GLU A 94 2.29 -21.07 3.83
C GLU A 94 1.08 -20.16 3.69
N VAL A 95 -0.02 -20.71 3.17
CA VAL A 95 -1.29 -20.00 3.03
C VAL A 95 -2.34 -20.70 3.88
N ARG A 96 -2.87 -19.97 4.86
CA ARG A 96 -3.91 -20.46 5.78
C ARG A 96 -5.24 -19.81 5.46
N HIS A 97 -6.28 -20.65 5.49
CA HIS A 97 -7.68 -20.28 5.28
C HIS A 97 -8.44 -20.52 6.59
N PRO A 98 -8.49 -19.55 7.53
CA PRO A 98 -9.06 -19.80 8.86
C PRO A 98 -10.54 -20.23 8.87
N TYR A 99 -11.31 -19.78 7.87
CA TYR A 99 -12.71 -20.16 7.69
C TYR A 99 -12.90 -21.50 6.96
N ASP A 100 -11.87 -22.00 6.29
CA ASP A 100 -11.88 -23.31 5.60
C ASP A 100 -10.49 -23.95 5.69
N PRO A 101 -10.12 -24.53 6.85
CA PRO A 101 -8.76 -25.02 7.06
C PRO A 101 -8.31 -26.05 6.03
N ALA A 102 -9.23 -26.82 5.44
CA ALA A 102 -8.92 -27.83 4.43
C ALA A 102 -8.38 -27.22 3.12
N ALA A 103 -8.68 -25.96 2.83
CA ALA A 103 -8.14 -25.22 1.70
C ALA A 103 -6.71 -24.68 1.94
N SER A 104 -6.18 -24.80 3.17
CA SER A 104 -4.83 -24.33 3.51
C SER A 104 -3.75 -25.25 2.94
N PHE A 105 -2.59 -24.69 2.65
CA PHE A 105 -1.47 -25.43 2.08
C PHE A 105 -0.12 -24.78 2.41
N ARG A 106 0.95 -25.52 2.14
CA ARG A 106 2.33 -25.04 2.23
C ARG A 106 3.10 -25.44 0.97
N VAL A 107 3.85 -24.50 0.41
CA VAL A 107 4.80 -24.72 -0.68
C VAL A 107 6.20 -24.61 -0.12
N GLU A 108 7.04 -25.58 -0.45
CA GLU A 108 8.47 -25.55 -0.16
C GLU A 108 9.25 -25.48 -1.48
N GLN A 109 10.28 -24.64 -1.52
CA GLN A 109 11.18 -24.51 -2.67
C GLN A 109 12.61 -24.90 -2.30
N SER A 110 13.11 -25.94 -2.95
CA SER A 110 14.51 -26.37 -2.80
C SER A 110 15.49 -25.35 -3.40
N ALA A 111 16.78 -25.44 -3.04
CA ALA A 111 17.81 -24.54 -3.57
C ALA A 111 18.01 -24.66 -5.10
N THR A 112 17.57 -25.77 -5.70
CA THR A 112 17.59 -26.01 -7.14
C THR A 112 16.30 -25.58 -7.84
N GLY A 113 15.33 -25.03 -7.10
CA GLY A 113 14.06 -24.51 -7.62
C GLY A 113 12.95 -25.56 -7.70
N GLU A 114 13.18 -26.80 -7.27
CA GLU A 114 12.14 -27.83 -7.19
C GLU A 114 11.08 -27.44 -6.15
N LEU A 115 9.81 -27.55 -6.55
CA LEU A 115 8.65 -27.20 -5.73
C LEU A 115 8.04 -28.45 -5.12
N ALA A 116 7.66 -28.38 -3.86
CA ALA A 116 6.85 -29.37 -3.17
C ALA A 116 5.62 -28.71 -2.55
N LEU A 117 4.46 -29.34 -2.70
CA LEU A 117 3.19 -28.87 -2.16
C LEU A 117 2.73 -29.81 -1.03
N PHE A 118 2.26 -29.23 0.07
CA PHE A 118 1.74 -29.93 1.23
C PHE A 118 0.34 -29.42 1.57
N ASP A 119 -0.53 -30.33 2.01
CA ASP A 119 -1.86 -29.97 2.51
C ASP A 119 -1.80 -29.40 3.94
N ALA A 120 -2.96 -28.98 4.46
CA ALA A 120 -3.12 -28.45 5.81
C ALA A 120 -2.69 -29.42 6.93
N ALA A 121 -2.70 -30.73 6.68
CA ALA A 121 -2.25 -31.76 7.63
C ALA A 121 -0.74 -32.03 7.52
N GLY A 122 -0.04 -31.39 6.58
CA GLY A 122 1.38 -31.61 6.29
C GLY A 122 1.65 -32.84 5.41
N GLY A 123 0.61 -33.42 4.82
CA GLY A 123 0.72 -34.50 3.84
C GLY A 123 1.21 -33.96 2.49
N PRO A 124 2.16 -34.64 1.81
CA PRO A 124 2.60 -34.22 0.49
C PRO A 124 1.46 -34.40 -0.53
N VAL A 125 1.31 -33.44 -1.43
CA VAL A 125 0.38 -33.48 -2.56
C VAL A 125 1.19 -33.86 -3.80
N PRO A 126 1.15 -35.12 -4.27
CA PRO A 126 2.08 -35.61 -5.30
C PRO A 126 1.72 -35.17 -6.72
N ALA A 127 0.45 -34.84 -6.98
CA ALA A 127 -0.02 -34.34 -8.26
C ALA A 127 -0.62 -32.96 -8.02
N PHE A 128 0.02 -31.95 -8.62
CA PHE A 128 -0.37 -30.55 -8.54
C PHE A 128 0.09 -29.82 -9.80
N ASP A 129 -0.55 -28.69 -10.09
CA ASP A 129 -0.15 -27.82 -11.18
C ASP A 129 1.12 -27.04 -10.79
N THR A 130 2.27 -27.55 -11.25
CA THR A 130 3.57 -26.91 -11.04
C THR A 130 3.66 -25.49 -11.59
N VAL A 131 2.89 -25.16 -12.64
CA VAL A 131 2.85 -23.80 -13.22
C VAL A 131 2.10 -22.88 -12.28
N ALA A 132 0.92 -23.30 -11.78
CA ALA A 132 0.15 -22.52 -10.83
C ALA A 132 0.93 -22.26 -9.52
N VAL A 133 1.62 -23.27 -8.99
CA VAL A 133 2.46 -23.12 -7.80
C VAL A 133 3.67 -22.20 -8.07
N GLN A 134 4.31 -22.32 -9.22
CA GLN A 134 5.40 -21.43 -9.61
C GLN A 134 4.92 -19.98 -9.77
N ASP A 135 3.75 -19.77 -10.37
CA ASP A 135 3.13 -18.46 -10.53
C ASP A 135 2.77 -17.82 -9.19
N LEU A 136 2.27 -18.61 -8.24
CA LEU A 136 2.04 -18.20 -6.86
C LEU A 136 3.32 -17.69 -6.20
N VAL A 137 4.42 -18.46 -6.25
CA VAL A 137 5.72 -18.06 -5.67
C VAL A 137 6.25 -16.78 -6.33
N LEU A 138 6.06 -16.63 -7.64
CA LEU A 138 6.49 -15.43 -8.38
C LEU A 138 5.76 -14.15 -7.96
N GLN A 139 4.52 -14.24 -7.44
CA GLN A 139 3.78 -13.06 -7.00
C GLN A 139 4.46 -12.34 -5.81
N PHE A 140 5.22 -13.05 -4.98
CA PHE A 140 5.91 -12.45 -3.82
C PHE A 140 7.08 -11.53 -4.18
N ARG A 141 7.40 -11.41 -5.47
CA ARG A 141 8.48 -10.56 -5.96
C ARG A 141 8.30 -9.10 -5.56
N ASP A 142 7.09 -8.57 -5.74
CA ASP A 142 6.81 -7.15 -5.55
C ASP A 142 5.30 -6.90 -5.34
N LEU A 143 4.88 -6.82 -4.08
CA LEU A 143 3.48 -6.58 -3.70
C LEU A 143 3.38 -5.33 -2.82
N HIS A 144 2.53 -4.42 -3.26
CA HIS A 144 2.31 -3.14 -2.60
C HIS A 144 0.84 -2.94 -2.23
N PHE A 145 0.61 -2.22 -1.14
CA PHE A 145 -0.74 -1.77 -0.79
C PHE A 145 -1.14 -0.53 -1.60
N GLU A 146 -2.45 -0.31 -1.75
CA GLU A 146 -3.04 0.80 -2.51
C GLU A 146 -3.03 2.11 -1.72
N GLY A 147 -3.31 2.06 -0.41
CA GLY A 147 -3.23 3.23 0.45
C GLY A 147 -3.54 2.92 1.91
N PHE A 148 -3.30 3.89 2.79
CA PHE A 148 -3.63 3.79 4.21
C PHE A 148 -5.13 3.95 4.47
N GLU A 149 -5.69 3.12 5.35
CA GLU A 149 -7.07 3.27 5.78
C GLU A 149 -7.14 4.25 6.96
N ARG A 150 -7.43 5.52 6.64
CA ARG A 150 -7.53 6.63 7.61
C ARG A 150 -8.96 7.07 7.90
N LYS A 151 -9.98 6.52 7.23
CA LYS A 151 -11.39 6.90 7.39
C LYS A 151 -12.04 6.17 8.56
N LEU A 152 -11.53 4.99 8.92
CA LEU A 152 -12.01 4.22 10.06
C LEU A 152 -11.57 4.84 11.40
N SER A 153 -12.50 4.87 12.36
CA SER A 153 -12.19 5.24 13.74
C SER A 153 -11.23 4.23 14.39
N GLY A 154 -10.57 4.62 15.50
CA GLY A 154 -9.72 3.71 16.29
C GLY A 154 -10.42 2.39 16.65
N PRO A 155 -11.61 2.43 17.30
CA PRO A 155 -12.33 1.21 17.67
C PRO A 155 -12.71 0.31 16.48
N GLN A 156 -13.02 0.89 15.32
CA GLN A 156 -13.30 0.09 14.11
C GLN A 156 -12.06 -0.63 13.60
N ARG A 157 -10.90 0.04 13.59
CA ARG A 157 -9.62 -0.57 13.20
C ARG A 157 -9.25 -1.69 14.18
N ASP A 158 -9.35 -1.44 15.47
CA ASP A 158 -9.04 -2.44 16.50
C ASP A 158 -9.99 -3.65 16.38
N SER A 159 -11.26 -3.42 16.07
CA SER A 159 -12.23 -4.51 15.82
C SER A 159 -11.80 -5.39 14.64
N ILE A 160 -11.37 -4.80 13.53
CA ILE A 160 -10.88 -5.54 12.36
C ILE A 160 -9.61 -6.32 12.70
N MET A 161 -8.62 -5.68 13.31
CA MET A 161 -7.33 -6.30 13.64
C MET A 161 -7.45 -7.43 14.67
N ASN A 162 -8.47 -7.41 15.53
CA ASN A 162 -8.75 -8.46 16.51
C ASN A 162 -9.75 -9.53 16.01
N SER A 163 -10.27 -9.39 14.79
CA SER A 163 -11.17 -10.38 14.19
C SER A 163 -10.40 -11.56 13.60
N LEU A 164 -11.10 -12.65 13.30
CA LEU A 164 -10.49 -13.78 12.60
C LEU A 164 -10.13 -13.34 11.16
N PRO A 165 -8.86 -13.42 10.73
CA PRO A 165 -8.49 -13.06 9.37
C PRO A 165 -9.13 -13.99 8.35
N ALA A 166 -9.43 -13.45 7.17
CA ALA A 166 -9.97 -14.20 6.05
C ALA A 166 -8.93 -15.17 5.47
N ARG A 167 -7.67 -14.69 5.41
CA ARG A 167 -6.50 -15.41 4.93
C ARG A 167 -5.27 -14.98 5.74
N VAL A 168 -4.33 -15.89 5.92
CA VAL A 168 -3.02 -15.59 6.51
C VAL A 168 -1.96 -16.16 5.59
N VAL A 169 -0.95 -15.36 5.26
CA VAL A 169 0.17 -15.77 4.43
C VAL A 169 1.44 -15.63 5.25
N ARG A 170 2.21 -16.71 5.36
CA ARG A 170 3.53 -16.70 5.98
C ARG A 170 4.57 -17.10 4.95
N VAL A 171 5.65 -16.32 4.90
CA VAL A 171 6.76 -16.53 3.98
C VAL A 171 8.03 -16.69 4.82
N ARG A 172 8.85 -17.69 4.50
CA ARG A 172 10.18 -17.87 5.08
C ARG A 172 11.23 -17.83 3.97
N ASP A 173 12.27 -17.04 4.18
CA ASP A 173 13.44 -17.05 3.30
C ASP A 173 14.47 -18.12 3.70
N ARG A 174 15.49 -18.31 2.86
CA ARG A 174 16.58 -19.26 3.13
C ARG A 174 17.53 -18.83 4.25
N GLU A 175 17.49 -17.58 4.68
CA GLU A 175 18.25 -17.08 5.83
C GLU A 175 17.50 -17.33 7.16
N GLY A 176 16.24 -17.78 7.07
CA GLY A 176 15.38 -18.06 8.21
C GLY A 176 14.55 -16.86 8.66
N ASN A 177 14.58 -15.74 7.93
CA ASN A 177 13.68 -14.63 8.21
C ASN A 177 12.26 -15.02 7.82
N GLU A 178 11.31 -14.62 8.66
CA GLU A 178 9.89 -14.90 8.46
C GLU A 178 9.09 -13.62 8.42
N GLN A 179 8.10 -13.61 7.53
CA GLN A 179 7.11 -12.57 7.43
C GLN A 179 5.72 -13.21 7.38
N GLU A 180 4.85 -12.83 8.32
CA GLU A 180 3.45 -13.25 8.34
C GLU A 180 2.55 -12.05 8.12
N GLN A 181 1.55 -12.21 7.25
CA GLN A 181 0.59 -11.18 6.92
C GLN A 181 -0.83 -11.71 6.98
N SER A 182 -1.66 -11.05 7.79
CA SER A 182 -3.09 -11.32 7.89
C SER A 182 -3.89 -10.42 6.95
N PHE A 183 -4.88 -11.00 6.27
CA PHE A 183 -5.80 -10.31 5.38
C PHE A 183 -7.22 -10.39 5.93
N PHE A 184 -7.92 -9.26 5.96
CA PHE A 184 -9.27 -9.13 6.52
C PHE A 184 -10.25 -8.65 5.47
N VAL A 185 -11.47 -9.16 5.54
CA VAL A 185 -12.55 -8.74 4.65
C VAL A 185 -12.86 -7.26 4.86
N LYS A 186 -13.03 -6.53 3.76
CA LYS A 186 -13.56 -5.18 3.79
C LYS A 186 -15.06 -5.20 3.54
N ALA A 187 -15.82 -4.49 4.37
CA ALA A 187 -17.24 -4.29 4.13
C ALA A 187 -17.45 -3.41 2.87
N PRO A 188 -18.49 -3.73 2.07
CA PRO A 188 -18.81 -2.95 0.88
C PRO A 188 -19.39 -1.59 1.26
N TYR A 189 -19.47 -0.69 0.30
CA TYR A 189 -20.17 0.57 0.52
C TYR A 189 -21.68 0.33 0.66
N PRO A 190 -22.39 1.16 1.45
CA PRO A 190 -23.83 1.00 1.60
C PRO A 190 -24.56 1.05 0.25
N GLY A 191 -25.32 -0.02 -0.06
CA GLY A 191 -26.12 -0.12 -1.28
C GLY A 191 -25.35 -0.61 -2.52
N GLU A 192 -24.11 -1.07 -2.35
CA GLU A 192 -23.33 -1.65 -3.44
C GLU A 192 -23.88 -3.02 -3.86
N THR A 193 -23.93 -3.27 -5.17
CA THR A 193 -24.49 -4.49 -5.76
C THR A 193 -23.55 -5.13 -6.76
N ASN A 194 -23.71 -6.43 -7.00
CA ASN A 194 -23.05 -7.14 -8.10
C ASN A 194 -23.69 -6.76 -9.46
N LEU A 195 -23.20 -7.37 -10.54
CA LEU A 195 -23.70 -7.16 -11.90
C LEU A 195 -25.17 -7.57 -12.06
N GLU A 196 -25.64 -8.46 -11.18
CA GLU A 196 -26.99 -8.99 -11.11
C GLU A 196 -27.94 -8.13 -10.26
N GLY A 197 -27.44 -7.07 -9.62
CA GLY A 197 -28.23 -6.17 -8.77
C GLY A 197 -28.46 -6.65 -7.34
N GLU A 198 -27.77 -7.71 -6.92
CA GLU A 198 -27.83 -8.24 -5.56
C GLU A 198 -26.84 -7.51 -4.66
N LEU A 199 -27.22 -7.23 -3.42
CA LEU A 199 -26.34 -6.60 -2.44
C LEU A 199 -25.12 -7.48 -2.16
N ILE A 200 -23.94 -6.90 -2.36
CA ILE A 200 -22.69 -7.59 -2.01
C ILE A 200 -22.49 -7.56 -0.49
N GLN A 201 -21.87 -8.61 0.05
CA GLN A 201 -21.60 -8.73 1.49
C GLN A 201 -20.16 -8.35 1.85
N GLN A 202 -19.28 -8.31 0.86
CA GLN A 202 -17.89 -7.93 0.98
C GLN A 202 -17.47 -7.13 -0.25
N ASP A 203 -16.50 -6.25 -0.05
CA ASP A 203 -15.86 -5.51 -1.13
C ASP A 203 -15.18 -6.51 -2.10
N LEU A 204 -15.49 -6.37 -3.38
CA LEU A 204 -15.01 -7.26 -4.43
C LEU A 204 -13.63 -6.85 -4.95
N ASP A 205 -13.24 -5.59 -4.74
CA ASP A 205 -12.01 -5.01 -5.29
C ASP A 205 -10.90 -4.91 -4.24
N ARG A 206 -11.27 -4.72 -2.97
CA ARG A 206 -10.33 -4.40 -1.90
C ARG A 206 -10.51 -5.28 -0.67
N MET A 207 -9.40 -5.52 0.02
CA MET A 207 -9.39 -6.08 1.37
C MET A 207 -8.39 -5.32 2.25
N TYR A 208 -8.41 -5.60 3.55
CA TYR A 208 -7.50 -4.96 4.49
C TYR A 208 -6.31 -5.86 4.80
N THR A 209 -5.19 -5.24 5.10
CA THR A 209 -4.06 -5.89 5.76
C THR A 209 -3.37 -4.91 6.73
N VAL A 210 -2.44 -5.40 7.54
CA VAL A 210 -1.75 -4.58 8.56
C VAL A 210 -0.26 -4.58 8.28
N VAL A 211 0.30 -3.42 7.98
CA VAL A 211 1.75 -3.24 7.81
C VAL A 211 2.32 -2.46 8.99
N GLN A 212 3.62 -2.62 9.25
CA GLN A 212 4.35 -1.86 10.26
C GLN A 212 3.65 -1.95 11.64
N ASP A 213 3.25 -3.17 12.00
CA ASP A 213 2.60 -3.62 13.23
C ASP A 213 1.24 -2.99 13.59
N THR A 214 0.89 -1.84 13.01
CA THR A 214 -0.26 -1.02 13.48
C THR A 214 -1.01 -0.31 12.36
N SER A 215 -0.48 -0.28 11.15
CA SER A 215 -1.08 0.50 10.06
C SER A 215 -1.98 -0.37 9.22
N LEU A 216 -3.30 -0.21 9.39
CA LEU A 216 -4.29 -0.80 8.51
C LEU A 216 -4.21 -0.13 7.12
N VAL A 217 -4.04 -0.96 6.09
CA VAL A 217 -3.92 -0.52 4.69
C VAL A 217 -4.89 -1.30 3.81
N LEU A 218 -5.22 -0.70 2.66
CA LEU A 218 -6.04 -1.30 1.61
C LEU A 218 -5.14 -2.01 0.60
N VAL A 219 -5.49 -3.24 0.25
CA VAL A 219 -4.84 -3.98 -0.84
C VAL A 219 -5.88 -4.39 -1.88
N GLN A 220 -5.45 -4.52 -3.13
CA GLN A 220 -6.31 -4.89 -4.25
C GLN A 220 -6.44 -6.40 -4.35
N ARG A 221 -7.68 -6.89 -4.37
CA ARG A 221 -7.98 -8.32 -4.52
C ARG A 221 -7.46 -8.89 -5.83
N HIS A 222 -7.48 -8.11 -6.92
CA HIS A 222 -6.91 -8.53 -8.21
C HIS A 222 -5.44 -8.99 -8.11
N LEU A 223 -4.64 -8.33 -7.26
CA LEU A 223 -3.23 -8.68 -7.06
C LEU A 223 -3.08 -9.74 -5.97
N PHE A 224 -3.75 -9.55 -4.83
CA PHE A 224 -3.51 -10.35 -3.64
C PHE A 224 -4.30 -11.67 -3.59
N ASP A 225 -5.43 -11.81 -4.29
CA ASP A 225 -6.13 -13.10 -4.36
C ASP A 225 -5.26 -14.17 -5.04
N ARG A 226 -4.30 -13.75 -5.88
CA ARG A 226 -3.29 -14.62 -6.52
C ARG A 226 -2.28 -15.23 -5.54
N ILE A 227 -2.15 -14.67 -4.33
CA ILE A 227 -1.30 -15.22 -3.26
C ILE A 227 -2.06 -16.00 -2.20
N VAL A 228 -3.38 -16.10 -2.33
CA VAL A 228 -4.25 -16.84 -1.41
C VAL A 228 -5.24 -17.77 -2.14
N PRO A 229 -4.81 -18.55 -3.16
CA PRO A 229 -5.67 -19.54 -3.79
C PRO A 229 -6.10 -20.60 -2.78
N ALA A 230 -7.15 -21.38 -3.05
CA ALA A 230 -7.40 -22.58 -2.28
C ALA A 230 -6.45 -23.70 -2.74
N LEU A 231 -6.17 -24.68 -1.87
CA LEU A 231 -5.39 -25.87 -2.23
C LEU A 231 -5.93 -26.57 -3.50
N ASP A 232 -7.25 -26.62 -3.67
CA ASP A 232 -7.87 -27.25 -4.86
C ASP A 232 -7.61 -26.49 -6.16
N ASP A 233 -7.31 -25.18 -6.11
CA ASP A 233 -6.93 -24.40 -7.29
C ASP A 233 -5.50 -24.71 -7.78
N LEU A 234 -4.71 -25.41 -6.96
CA LEU A 234 -3.33 -25.79 -7.25
C LEU A 234 -3.19 -27.25 -7.69
N ARG A 235 -4.28 -28.03 -7.74
CA ARG A 235 -4.27 -29.47 -8.02
C ARG A 235 -4.41 -29.81 -9.51
#